data_AF-A0A944V1C4-F1
#
_entry.id   AF-A0A944V1C4-F1
#
_cell.length_a   1.000
_cell.length_b   1.000
_cell.length_c   1.000
_cell.angle_alpha   90.00
_cell.angle_beta   90.00
_cell.angle_gamma   90.00
#
_symmetry.space_group_name_H-M   'P 1'
#
loop_
_entity.id
_entity.type
_entity.pdbx_description
1 polymer ?
#
loop_
_entity_poly.entity_id
_entity_poly.type
_entity_poly.pdbx_seq_one_letter_code
_entity_poly.pdbx_strand_id
1 'polypeptide(L)' 'MDTNIFSKEIILKAAYNFLDRGYFFFRTDGTNIILQFTKRDTEKSDSKDIITDFSDELLSVVLRDNLEKDNKDIREKIV' A
#
# COMPACT_ATOMS: atom_id res chain seq x y z
N MET A 1 1.31 9.93 -4.08
CA MET A 1 2.26 8.98 -3.45
C MET A 1 3.53 9.00 -4.27
N ASP A 2 4.66 9.30 -3.63
CA ASP A 2 5.96 9.31 -4.30
C ASP A 2 6.44 7.88 -4.54
N THR A 3 6.69 7.53 -5.80
CA THR A 3 7.13 6.19 -6.20
C THR A 3 8.56 5.83 -5.78
N ASN A 4 9.36 6.82 -5.36
CA ASN A 4 10.68 6.60 -4.79
C ASN A 4 10.61 6.04 -3.36
N ILE A 5 9.53 6.33 -2.63
CA ILE A 5 9.29 5.85 -1.27
C ILE A 5 8.37 4.63 -1.31
N PHE A 6 7.25 4.74 -2.04
CA PHE A 6 6.24 3.70 -2.15
C PHE A 6 6.28 3.13 -3.56
N SER A 7 6.99 2.01 -3.73
CA SER A 7 7.04 1.33 -5.03
C SER A 7 5.62 0.93 -5.47
N LYS A 8 5.43 0.76 -6.79
CA LYS A 8 4.14 0.30 -7.35
C LYS A 8 3.67 -1.00 -6.69
N GLU A 9 4.61 -1.90 -6.41
CA GLU A 9 4.33 -3.18 -5.77
C GLU A 9 3.80 -3.00 -4.33
N ILE A 10 4.42 -2.12 -3.55
CA ILE A 10 3.99 -1.80 -2.18
C ILE A 10 2.58 -1.20 -2.19
N ILE A 11 2.31 -0.25 -3.09
CA ILE A 11 1.00 0.39 -3.21
C ILE A 11 -0.07 -0.64 -3.58
N LEU A 12 0.22 -1.54 -4.52
CA LEU A 12 -0.70 -2.60 -4.92
C LEU A 12 -0.93 -3.63 -3.83
N LYS A 13 0.12 -4.05 -3.11
CA LYS A 13 0.02 -4.98 -1.96
C LYS A 13 -0.87 -4.38 -0.87
N ALA A 14 -0.66 -3.12 -0.50
CA ALA A 14 -1.48 -2.44 0.48
C ALA A 14 -2.94 -2.33 0.01
N ALA A 15 -3.18 -1.92 -1.24
CA ALA A 15 -4.53 -1.74 -1.76
C ALA A 15 -5.33 -3.05 -1.83
N TYR A 16 -4.66 -4.18 -2.02
CA TYR A 16 -5.31 -5.49 -2.07
C TYR A 16 -6.11 -5.81 -0.81
N ASN A 17 -5.64 -5.34 0.36
CA ASN A 17 -6.28 -5.56 1.66
C ASN A 17 -7.58 -4.75 1.86
N PHE A 18 -7.93 -3.86 0.93
CA PHE A 18 -9.09 -2.97 1.03
C PHE A 18 -10.08 -3.11 -0.13
N LEU A 19 -9.86 -4.08 -1.04
CA LEU A 19 -10.71 -4.30 -2.21
C LEU A 19 -12.14 -4.75 -1.87
N ASP A 20 -12.32 -5.30 -0.67
CA ASP A 20 -13.62 -5.66 -0.09
C ASP A 20 -14.41 -4.42 0.37
N ARG A 21 -13.72 -3.35 0.79
CA ARG A 21 -14.31 -2.08 1.29
C ARG A 21 -14.55 -1.05 0.17
N GLY A 22 -13.85 -1.18 -0.95
CA GLY A 22 -13.98 -0.22 -2.05
C GLY A 22 -13.18 -0.55 -3.31
N TYR A 23 -13.15 0.41 -4.21
CA TYR A 23 -12.40 0.35 -5.46
C TYR A 23 -11.30 1.41 -5.44
N PHE A 24 -10.12 1.01 -5.91
CA PHE A 24 -8.96 1.89 -6.06
C PHE A 24 -8.72 2.18 -7.53
N PHE A 25 -8.63 3.47 -7.87
CA PHE A 25 -8.22 3.94 -9.17
C PHE A 25 -6.86 4.62 -9.05
N PHE A 26 -5.90 4.17 -9.86
CA PHE A 26 -4.53 4.66 -9.85
C PHE A 26 -4.25 5.44 -11.12
N ARG A 27 -3.67 6.63 -10.97
CA ARG A 27 -3.16 7.43 -12.08
C ARG A 27 -1.71 7.80 -11.82
N THR A 28 -0.86 7.61 -12.81
CA THR A 28 0.53 8.07 -12.75
C THR A 28 0.63 9.52 -13.19
N ASP A 29 1.35 10.32 -12.44
CA ASP A 29 1.72 11.70 -12.76
C ASP A 29 3.22 11.89 -12.50
N GLY A 30 4.04 11.65 -13.53
CA GLY A 30 5.49 11.59 -13.41
C GLY A 30 5.96 10.49 -12.45
N THR A 31 6.67 10.89 -11.39
CA THR A 31 7.13 10.01 -10.30
C THR A 31 6.10 9.84 -9.18
N ASN A 32 4.92 10.45 -9.32
CA ASN A 32 3.85 10.36 -8.35
C ASN A 32 2.74 9.43 -8.84
N ILE A 33 2.08 8.77 -7.90
CA ILE A 33 0.82 8.06 -8.12
C ILE A 33 -0.27 8.81 -7.37
N ILE A 34 -1.29 9.20 -8.11
CA ILE A 34 -2.55 9.72 -7.59
C ILE A 34 -3.48 8.53 -7.40
N LEU A 35 -3.94 8.34 -6.16
CA LEU A 35 -4.86 7.29 -5.78
C LEU A 35 -6.22 7.91 -5.49
N GLN A 36 -7.25 7.39 -6.14
CA GLN A 36 -8.63 7.72 -5.86
C GLN A 36 -9.33 6.48 -5.32
N PHE A 37 -9.90 6.60 -4.13
CA PHE A 37 -10.68 5.54 -3.51
C PHE A 37 -12.17 5.86 -3.64
N THR A 38 -12.94 4.87 -4.08
CA THR A 38 -14.40 4.92 -4.11
C THR A 38 -14.92 3.81 -3.23
N LYS A 39 -15.59 4.17 -2.12
CA LYS A 39 -16.20 3.19 -1.22
C LYS A 39 -17.32 2.41 -1.94
N ARG A 40 -17.53 1.16 -1.52
CA ARG A 40 -18.72 0.40 -1.94
C ARG A 40 -19.94 0.88 -1.17
N ASP A 41 -21.12 0.76 -1.75
CA ASP A 41 -22.38 1.17 -1.12
C ASP A 41 -22.71 0.40 0.16
N THR A 42 -22.14 -0.81 0.31
CA THR A 42 -22.29 -1.66 1.50
C THR A 42 -21.36 -1.26 2.65
N GLU A 43 -20.34 -0.45 2.38
CA GLU A 43 -19.34 -0.05 3.37
C GLU A 43 -19.88 1.07 4.26
N LYS A 44 -19.95 0.81 5.56
CA LYS A 44 -20.51 1.74 6.56
C LYS A 44 -19.50 2.75 7.09
N SER A 45 -18.21 2.43 7.01
CA SER A 45 -17.13 3.31 7.44
C SER A 45 -17.06 4.58 6.57
N ASP A 46 -16.62 5.69 7.17
CA ASP A 46 -16.34 6.89 6.39
C ASP A 46 -15.12 6.64 5.50
N SER A 47 -15.12 7.23 4.31
CA SER A 47 -13.99 7.16 3.37
C SER A 47 -12.70 7.68 4.03
N LYS A 48 -12.80 8.65 4.95
CA LYS A 48 -11.65 9.19 5.68
C LYS A 48 -10.99 8.14 6.59
N ASP A 49 -11.79 7.36 7.29
CA ASP A 49 -11.29 6.32 8.19
C ASP A 49 -10.57 5.23 7.38
N ILE A 50 -11.17 4.81 6.25
CA ILE A 50 -10.58 3.80 5.36
C ILE A 50 -9.26 4.30 4.76
N ILE A 51 -9.18 5.58 4.38
CA ILE A 51 -7.93 6.16 3.87
C ILE A 51 -6.85 6.26 4.97
N THR A 52 -7.25 6.46 6.21
CA THR A 52 -6.33 6.46 7.35
C THR A 52 -5.78 5.05 7.58
N ASP A 53 -6.67 4.05 7.67
CA ASP A 53 -6.29 2.63 7.77
C ASP A 53 -5.36 2.21 6.61
N PHE A 54 -5.68 2.65 5.39
CA PHE A 54 -4.86 2.38 4.20
C PHE A 54 -3.47 3.01 4.31
N SER A 55 -3.35 4.21 4.88
CA SER A 55 -2.07 4.88 5.06
C SER A 55 -1.18 4.14 6.06
N ASP A 56 -1.77 3.63 7.14
CA ASP A 56 -1.07 2.81 8.14
C ASP A 56 -0.63 1.47 7.53
N GLU A 57 -1.48 0.82 6.76
CA GLU A 57 -1.12 -0.42 6.07
C GLU A 57 -0.02 -0.19 5.03
N LEU A 58 -0.08 0.91 4.28
CA LEU A 58 0.96 1.27 3.32
C LEU A 58 2.33 1.38 4.01
N LEU A 59 2.40 2.03 5.18
CA LEU A 59 3.62 2.15 5.95
C LEU A 59 4.10 0.78 6.48
N SER A 60 3.18 -0.03 7.01
CA SER A 60 3.46 -1.39 7.49
C SER A 60 4.08 -2.26 6.39
N VAL A 61 3.53 -2.23 5.17
CA VAL A 61 4.05 -2.99 4.02
C VAL A 61 5.44 -2.51 3.62
N VAL A 62 5.70 -1.19 3.58
CA VAL A 62 7.04 -0.65 3.29
C VAL A 62 8.06 -1.17 4.31
N LEU A 63 7.74 -1.09 5.60
CA LEU A 63 8.67 -1.49 6.65
C LEU A 63 9.00 -2.98 6.57
N ARG A 64 8.00 -3.83 6.32
CA ARG A 64 8.20 -5.26 6.12
C ARG A 64 9.07 -5.55 4.89
N ASP A 65 8.80 -4.89 3.77
CA ASP A 65 9.56 -5.05 2.53
C ASP A 65 11.05 -4.66 2.71
N ASN A 66 11.30 -3.56 3.42
CA ASN A 66 12.67 -3.14 3.76
C ASN A 66 13.36 -4.14 4.69
N LEU A 67 12.69 -4.60 5.76
CA LEU A 67 13.24 -5.61 6.66
C LEU A 67 13.52 -6.94 5.95
N GLU A 68 12.68 -7.34 5.00
CA GLU A 68 12.90 -8.55 4.20
C GLU A 68 14.13 -8.44 3.31
N LYS A 69 14.36 -7.25 2.72
CA LYS A 69 15.55 -6.94 1.92
C LYS A 69 16.81 -6.93 2.79
N ASP A 70 16.77 -6.27 3.94
CA ASP A 70 17.91 -6.19 4.86
C ASP A 70 18.29 -7.57 5.43
N ASN A 71 17.28 -8.39 5.76
CA ASN A 71 17.50 -9.73 6.30
C ASN A 71 17.86 -10.77 5.23
N LYS A 72 17.83 -10.41 3.93
CA LYS A 72 18.20 -11.34 2.85
C LYS A 72 19.65 -11.81 3.00
N ASP A 73 20.57 -10.90 3.32
CA ASP A 73 22.00 -11.20 3.51
C ASP A 73 22.26 -12.13 4.71
N ILE A 74 21.43 -12.04 5.75
CA ILE A 74 21.50 -12.94 6.91
C ILE A 74 21.01 -14.33 6.50
N ARG A 75 19.90 -14.40 5.77
CA ARG A 75 19.28 -15.67 5.32
C ARG A 75 20.20 -16.45 4.39
N GLU A 76 20.87 -15.77 3.46
CA GLU A 76 21.83 -16.39 2.54
C GLU A 76 23.10 -16.93 3.23
N LYS A 77 23.40 -16.50 4.45
CA LYS A 77 24.57 -16.96 5.23
C LYS A 77 24.29 -18.11 6.20
N ILE A 78 23.02 -18.37 6.51
CA ILE A 78 22.61 -19.42 7.47
C ILE A 78 22.15 -20.69 6.72
N VAL A 79 21.87 -20.59 5.41
CA VAL A 79 21.57 -21.73 4.53
C VAL A 79 22.85 -22.34 3.97
#